data_AF-A0A2A2QZB1-F1
#
_entry.id   AF-A0A2A2QZB1-F1
#
_cell.length_a   1.000
_cell.length_b   1.000
_cell.length_c   1.000
_cell.angle_alpha   90.00
_cell.angle_beta   90.00
_cell.angle_gamma   90.00
#
_symmetry.space_group_name_H-M   'P 1'
#
loop_
_entity.id
_entity.type
_entity.pdbx_description
1 polymer ?
#
loop_
_entity_poly.entity_id
_entity_poly.type
_entity_poly.pdbx_seq_one_letter_code
_entity_poly.pdbx_strand_id
1 'polypeptide(L)'
;MAHHRENTAGSDPAEVAADVVREIMSTGLKQGHQQDAWRSEPQDNHLDKALRHALTFRLMRDGNSKEPDAEGEDRMAHLKRALCRLALVLCQEADRKRDESSTVR
;
A
#
# COMPACT_ATOMS: atom_id res chain seq x y z
N MET A 1 -19.89 3.55 -37.12
CA MET A 1 -19.09 4.32 -36.14
C MET A 1 -19.24 3.63 -34.80
N ALA A 2 -18.23 2.87 -34.38
CA ALA A 2 -18.28 2.12 -33.13
C ALA A 2 -18.00 3.07 -31.97
N HIS A 3 -18.98 3.22 -31.08
CA HIS A 3 -18.81 3.94 -29.84
C HIS A 3 -17.71 3.25 -29.01
N HIS A 4 -16.61 3.97 -28.77
CA HIS A 4 -15.62 3.60 -27.78
C HIS A 4 -16.33 3.59 -26.42
N ARG A 5 -16.71 2.39 -25.96
CA ARG A 5 -17.01 2.17 -24.55
C ARG A 5 -15.69 2.26 -23.81
N GLU A 6 -15.45 3.38 -23.14
CA GLU A 6 -14.48 3.42 -22.06
C GLU A 6 -14.94 2.42 -21.01
N ASN A 7 -14.31 1.24 -21.05
CA ASN A 7 -14.60 0.15 -20.15
C ASN A 7 -13.91 0.49 -18.82
N THR A 8 -14.53 1.34 -17.99
CA THR A 8 -14.15 1.49 -16.59
C THR A 8 -14.63 0.29 -15.78
N ALA A 9 -14.36 -0.92 -16.29
CA ALA A 9 -14.50 -2.14 -15.53
C ALA A 9 -13.56 -1.99 -14.33
N GLY A 10 -14.13 -2.10 -13.12
CA GLY A 10 -13.37 -2.05 -11.89
C GLY A 10 -12.21 -3.00 -11.99
N SER A 11 -11.00 -2.46 -11.98
CA SER A 11 -9.77 -3.24 -11.90
C SER A 11 -9.91 -4.20 -10.73
N ASP A 12 -9.78 -5.50 -10.99
CA ASP A 12 -9.85 -6.53 -9.97
C ASP A 12 -8.91 -6.12 -8.84
N PRO A 13 -9.36 -6.03 -7.57
CA PRO A 13 -8.47 -5.72 -6.44
C PRO A 13 -7.19 -6.57 -6.42
N ALA A 14 -7.22 -7.80 -6.96
CA ALA A 14 -6.03 -8.64 -7.11
C ALA A 14 -5.06 -8.13 -8.18
N GLU A 15 -5.56 -7.67 -9.35
CA GLU A 15 -4.73 -7.04 -10.38
C GLU A 15 -4.10 -5.75 -9.86
N VAL A 16 -4.88 -4.96 -9.12
CA VAL A 16 -4.39 -3.73 -8.47
C VAL A 16 -3.32 -4.05 -7.44
N ALA A 17 -3.53 -5.07 -6.61
CA ALA A 17 -2.53 -5.49 -5.65
C ALA A 17 -1.25 -5.98 -6.34
N ALA A 18 -1.38 -6.72 -7.46
CA ALA A 18 -0.24 -7.17 -8.25
C ALA A 18 0.52 -6.02 -8.91
N ASP A 19 -0.18 -4.97 -9.38
CA ASP A 19 0.44 -3.75 -9.91
C ASP A 19 1.19 -2.99 -8.84
N VAL A 20 0.62 -2.87 -7.64
CA VAL A 20 1.27 -2.24 -6.50
C VAL A 20 2.51 -3.01 -6.08
N VAL A 21 2.43 -4.34 -6.00
CA VAL A 21 3.60 -5.19 -5.70
C VAL A 21 4.68 -5.00 -6.77
N ARG A 22 4.32 -4.98 -8.06
CA ARG A 22 5.27 -4.72 -9.15
C ARG A 22 5.92 -3.34 -9.04
N GLU A 23 5.13 -2.31 -8.72
CA GLU A 23 5.61 -0.94 -8.52
C GLU A 23 6.61 -0.90 -7.35
N ILE A 24 6.24 -1.43 -6.18
CA ILE A 24 7.11 -1.57 -5.01
C ILE A 24 8.41 -2.29 -5.36
N MET A 25 8.34 -3.40 -6.08
CA MET A 25 9.52 -4.18 -6.48
C MET A 25 10.42 -3.41 -7.46
N SER A 26 9.84 -2.55 -8.31
CA SER A 26 10.58 -1.78 -9.32
C SER A 26 11.23 -0.50 -8.77
N THR A 27 10.56 0.20 -7.85
CA THR A 27 11.01 1.52 -7.34
C THR A 27 11.45 1.51 -5.87
N GLY A 28 11.26 0.39 -5.17
CA GLY A 28 11.44 0.27 -3.72
C GLY A 28 10.27 0.83 -2.92
N LEU A 29 10.29 0.58 -1.60
CA LEU A 29 9.35 1.16 -0.64
C LEU A 29 9.80 2.58 -0.26
N LYS A 30 9.01 3.59 -0.63
CA LYS A 30 9.24 4.98 -0.24
C LYS A 30 8.17 5.45 0.74
N GLN A 31 8.60 5.90 1.91
CA GLN A 31 7.71 6.38 2.95
C GLN A 31 8.41 7.52 3.71
N GLY A 32 7.88 8.74 3.61
CA GLY A 32 8.44 9.94 4.25
C GLY A 32 9.47 10.68 3.39
N HIS A 33 10.11 11.69 4.00
CA HIS A 33 11.09 12.58 3.34
C HIS A 33 12.52 12.02 3.30
N GLN A 34 12.81 10.98 4.08
CA GLN A 34 14.13 10.35 4.17
C GLN A 34 14.05 8.89 3.75
N GLN A 35 15.05 8.44 3.00
CA GLN A 35 15.22 7.03 2.63
C GLN A 35 15.31 6.18 3.90
N ASP A 36 14.58 5.06 3.94
CA ASP A 36 14.57 4.10 5.03
C ASP A 36 14.05 4.56 6.41
N ALA A 37 13.44 5.75 6.51
CA ALA A 37 12.80 6.23 7.75
C ALA A 37 11.72 5.27 8.30
N TRP A 38 11.17 4.41 7.45
CA TRP A 38 10.22 3.38 7.83
C TRP A 38 10.81 2.33 8.79
N ARG A 39 12.13 2.13 8.81
CA ARG A 39 12.81 1.14 9.66
C ARG A 39 12.72 1.50 11.14
N SER A 40 12.71 2.80 11.46
CA SER A 40 12.63 3.30 12.84
C SER A 40 11.20 3.57 13.31
N GLU A 41 10.21 3.53 12.42
CA GLU A 41 8.80 3.59 12.81
C GLU A 41 8.36 2.28 13.49
N PRO A 42 7.62 2.35 14.62
CA PRO A 42 7.07 1.16 15.26
C PRO A 42 6.18 0.36 14.30
N GLN A 43 6.22 -0.98 14.40
CA GLN A 43 5.43 -1.87 13.56
C GLN A 43 3.92 -1.60 13.67
N ASP A 44 3.42 -1.36 14.88
CA ASP A 44 2.02 -1.05 15.14
C ASP A 44 1.56 0.21 14.40
N ASN A 45 2.43 1.21 14.25
CA ASN A 45 2.13 2.41 13.48
C ASN A 45 1.95 2.11 11.98
N HIS A 46 2.70 1.14 11.44
CA HIS A 46 2.50 0.69 10.06
C HIS A 46 1.18 -0.08 9.91
N LEU A 47 0.84 -0.94 10.86
CA LEU A 47 -0.42 -1.70 10.88
C LEU A 47 -1.65 -0.77 10.96
N ASP A 48 -1.62 0.21 11.86
CA ASP A 48 -2.70 1.19 12.03
C ASP A 48 -2.92 2.01 10.75
N LYS A 49 -1.83 2.47 10.12
CA LYS A 49 -1.91 3.20 8.85
C LYS A 49 -2.37 2.30 7.71
N ALA A 50 -1.96 1.04 7.67
CA ALA A 50 -2.44 0.07 6.69
C ALA A 50 -3.96 -0.10 6.78
N LEU A 51 -4.47 -0.31 7.99
CA LEU A 51 -5.89 -0.46 8.27
C LEU A 51 -6.66 0.79 7.88
N ARG A 52 -6.17 1.98 8.25
CA ARG A 52 -6.79 3.27 7.88
C ARG A 52 -6.97 3.38 6.36
N HIS A 53 -5.89 3.18 5.59
CA HIS A 53 -5.97 3.30 4.14
C HIS A 53 -6.84 2.21 3.49
N ALA A 54 -6.82 0.98 4.00
CA ALA A 54 -7.69 -0.09 3.52
C ALA A 54 -9.18 0.23 3.76
N LEU A 55 -9.51 0.81 4.91
CA LEU A 55 -10.86 1.27 5.23
C LEU A 55 -11.30 2.44 4.35
N THR A 56 -10.43 3.44 4.12
CA THR A 56 -10.75 4.56 3.21
C THR A 56 -10.98 4.07 1.79
N PHE A 57 -10.12 3.16 1.28
CA PHE A 57 -10.33 2.51 -0.02
C PHE A 57 -11.72 1.84 -0.10
N ARG A 58 -12.09 1.05 0.93
CA ARG A 58 -13.39 0.38 0.98
C ARG A 58 -14.54 1.39 0.94
N LEU A 59 -14.48 2.44 1.76
CA LEU A 59 -15.53 3.47 1.82
C LEU A 59 -15.68 4.20 0.48
N MET A 60 -14.57 4.62 -0.14
CA MET A 60 -14.61 5.29 -1.44
C MET A 60 -15.12 4.38 -2.56
N ARG A 61 -14.76 3.08 -2.52
CA ARG A 61 -15.25 2.08 -3.48
C ARG A 61 -16.74 1.84 -3.30
N ASP A 62 -17.20 1.57 -2.08
CA ASP A 62 -18.60 1.25 -1.77
C ASP A 62 -19.51 2.47 -2.00
N GLY A 63 -19.00 3.68 -1.79
CA GLY A 63 -19.68 4.94 -2.14
C GLY A 63 -19.61 5.33 -3.62
N ASN A 64 -18.96 4.53 -4.48
CA ASN A 64 -18.66 4.87 -5.89
C ASN A 64 -18.01 6.25 -6.08
N SER A 65 -17.26 6.75 -5.08
CA SER A 65 -16.59 8.04 -5.18
C SER A 65 -15.47 7.92 -6.22
N LYS A 66 -15.56 8.77 -7.25
CA LYS A 66 -14.47 9.04 -8.19
C LYS A 66 -13.67 10.26 -7.78
N GLU A 67 -14.11 10.96 -6.74
CA GLU A 67 -13.46 12.18 -6.26
C GLU A 67 -12.33 11.81 -5.30
N PRO A 68 -11.17 12.48 -5.41
CA PRO A 68 -10.09 12.34 -4.44
C PRO A 68 -10.52 12.82 -3.05
N ASP A 69 -9.85 12.33 -2.01
CA ASP A 69 -10.05 12.77 -0.64
C ASP A 69 -9.52 14.20 -0.41
N ALA A 70 -9.59 14.66 0.84
CA ALA A 70 -9.12 15.99 1.22
C ALA A 70 -7.60 16.21 0.99
N GLU A 71 -6.82 15.15 0.85
CA GLU A 71 -5.39 15.19 0.54
C GLU A 71 -5.11 15.03 -0.96
N GLY A 72 -6.14 14.94 -1.80
CA GLY A 72 -6.02 14.73 -3.24
C GLY A 72 -5.80 13.28 -3.65
N GLU A 73 -6.01 12.31 -2.74
CA GLU A 73 -5.77 10.90 -2.99
C GLU A 73 -7.04 10.19 -3.47
N ASP A 74 -6.94 9.44 -4.57
CA ASP A 74 -8.03 8.58 -5.00
C ASP A 74 -8.05 7.24 -4.24
N ARG A 75 -9.11 6.44 -4.45
CA ARG A 75 -9.24 5.12 -3.83
C ARG A 75 -8.02 4.22 -4.10
N MET A 76 -7.42 4.33 -5.29
CA MET A 76 -6.30 3.49 -5.70
C MET A 76 -5.05 3.87 -4.91
N ALA A 77 -4.77 5.16 -4.74
CA ALA A 77 -3.69 5.67 -3.90
C ALA A 77 -3.77 5.12 -2.48
N HIS A 78 -4.95 5.07 -1.86
CA HIS A 78 -5.11 4.45 -0.55
C HIS A 78 -4.85 2.94 -0.56
N LEU A 79 -5.34 2.19 -1.56
CA LEU A 79 -5.01 0.76 -1.66
C LEU A 79 -3.49 0.54 -1.80
N LYS A 80 -2.80 1.38 -2.60
CA LYS A 80 -1.33 1.32 -2.71
C LYS A 80 -0.67 1.53 -1.35
N ARG A 81 -1.07 2.57 -0.62
CA ARG A 81 -0.51 2.89 0.70
C ARG A 81 -0.75 1.77 1.72
N ALA A 82 -1.93 1.16 1.71
CA ALA A 82 -2.23 0.03 2.59
C ALA A 82 -1.28 -1.14 2.34
N LEU A 83 -1.08 -1.52 1.08
CA LEU A 83 -0.19 -2.61 0.70
C LEU A 83 1.29 -2.29 1.00
N CYS A 84 1.74 -1.07 0.73
CA CYS A 84 3.08 -0.62 1.10
C CYS A 84 3.34 -0.78 2.60
N ARG A 85 2.38 -0.39 3.44
CA ARG A 85 2.50 -0.51 4.90
C ARG A 85 2.60 -1.97 5.36
N LEU A 86 1.79 -2.86 4.78
CA LEU A 86 1.88 -4.29 5.08
C LEU A 86 3.22 -4.89 4.63
N ALA A 87 3.74 -4.48 3.47
CA ALA A 87 5.05 -4.91 3.01
C ALA A 87 6.17 -4.47 3.97
N LEU A 88 6.11 -3.24 4.49
CA LEU A 88 7.06 -2.73 5.48
C LEU A 88 7.06 -3.56 6.78
N VAL A 89 5.88 -3.96 7.26
CA VAL A 89 5.73 -4.84 8.42
C VAL A 89 6.43 -6.19 8.17
N LEU A 90 6.24 -6.79 7.00
CA LEU A 90 6.90 -8.05 6.63
C LEU A 90 8.43 -7.91 6.54
N CYS A 91 8.92 -6.78 6.02
CA CYS A 91 10.35 -6.49 6.00
C CYS A 91 10.93 -6.36 7.42
N GLN A 92 10.25 -5.64 8.31
CA GLN A 92 10.69 -5.51 9.71
C GLN A 92 10.72 -6.87 10.43
N GLU A 93 9.75 -7.75 10.20
CA GLU A 93 9.74 -9.11 10.75
C GLU A 93 10.87 -9.99 10.20
N ALA A 94 11.17 -9.88 8.91
CA ALA A 94 12.26 -10.61 8.29
C ALA A 94 13.62 -10.16 8.84
N ASP A 95 13.82 -8.85 8.98
CA ASP A 95 15.04 -8.26 9.55
C ASP A 95 15.21 -8.70 11.01
N ARG A 96 14.15 -8.63 11.84
CA ARG A 96 14.18 -9.07 13.24
C ARG A 96 14.61 -10.54 13.40
N LYS A 97 14.02 -11.44 12.59
CA LYS A 97 14.39 -12.88 12.62
C LYS A 97 15.83 -13.13 12.20
N ARG A 98 16.36 -12.33 11.28
CA ARG A 98 17.76 -12.41 10.84
C ARG A 98 18.73 -12.00 11.95
N ASP A 99 18.40 -10.96 12.69
CA ASP A 99 19.20 -10.47 13.81
C ASP A 99 19.20 -11.47 14.98
N GLU A 100 18.03 -12.01 15.33
CA GLU A 100 17.87 -13.09 16.32
C GLU A 100 18.68 -14.34 15.94
N SER A 101 18.66 -14.74 14.67
CA SER A 101 19.44 -15.89 14.17
C SER A 101 20.95 -15.65 14.18
N SER A 102 21.39 -14.39 14.13
CA SER A 102 22.80 -14.00 14.11
C SER A 102 23.39 -13.89 15.52
N THR A 103 22.56 -13.66 16.54
CA THR A 103 22.98 -13.57 17.96
C THR A 103 23.17 -14.93 18.63
N VAL A 104 22.68 -16.01 18.01
CA VAL A 104 22.78 -17.39 18.53
C VAL A 104 24.07 -18.11 18.05
N ARG A 105 24.97 -17.41 17.34
CA ARG A 105 26.28 -17.94 16.90
C ARG A 105 27.42 -17.43 17.76
#